data_AF-A0A967S3L2-F1
#
_entry.id   AF-A0A967S3L2-F1
#
_cell.length_a   1.000
_cell.length_b   1.000
_cell.length_c   1.000
_cell.angle_alpha   90.00
_cell.angle_beta   90.00
_cell.angle_gamma   90.00
#
_symmetry.space_group_name_H-M   'P 1'
#
loop_
_entity.id
_entity.type
_entity.pdbx_description
1 polymer ?
#
loop_
_entity_poly.entity_id
_entity_poly.type
_entity_poly.pdbx_seq_one_letter_code
_entity_poly.pdbx_strand_id
1 'polypeptide(L)'
;DGISMGTEGMRASLVSREVIADSVELVVHAERFDALVAIAGCDKSLPGMLMAAARLDLPAVFLYGGTILPGRWRDRDISIVDVFEGIGAHA
;
A
#
# COMPACT_ATOMS: atom_id res chain seq x y z
N ASP A 1 2.94 2.22 -5.92
CA ASP A 1 2.63 3.57 -6.42
C ASP A 1 3.86 4.40 -6.76
N GLY A 2 4.80 4.58 -5.82
CA GLY A 2 6.06 5.32 -6.07
C GLY A 2 6.72 5.02 -7.42
N ILE A 3 6.95 3.73 -7.69
CA ILE A 3 7.65 3.25 -8.89
C ILE A 3 6.79 3.32 -10.17
N SER A 4 5.48 3.11 -10.06
CA SER A 4 4.61 3.03 -11.25
C SER A 4 4.25 4.40 -11.84
N MET A 5 4.52 5.49 -11.10
CA MET A 5 4.23 6.86 -11.54
C MET A 5 4.92 7.18 -12.87
N GLY A 6 4.16 7.79 -13.80
CA GLY A 6 4.65 8.15 -15.14
C GLY A 6 4.72 6.99 -16.14
N THR A 7 4.24 5.80 -15.80
CA THR A 7 4.28 4.61 -16.69
C THR A 7 2.90 4.00 -16.91
N GLU A 8 2.79 3.08 -17.89
CA GLU A 8 1.57 2.29 -18.09
C GLU A 8 1.16 1.49 -16.83
N GLY A 9 2.14 1.11 -16.00
CA GLY A 9 1.90 0.39 -14.75
C GLY A 9 0.99 1.14 -13.76
N MET A 10 0.86 2.47 -13.87
CA MET A 10 -0.06 3.22 -13.01
C MET A 10 -1.53 2.78 -13.17
N ARG A 11 -1.90 2.24 -14.34
CA ARG A 11 -3.24 1.69 -14.60
C ARG A 11 -3.58 0.52 -13.67
N ALA A 12 -2.57 -0.19 -13.16
CA ALA A 12 -2.74 -1.32 -12.25
C ALA A 12 -2.77 -0.92 -10.76
N SER A 13 -2.46 0.34 -10.41
CA SER A 13 -2.37 0.75 -8.99
C SER A 13 -3.71 0.60 -8.28
N LEU A 14 -4.77 1.29 -8.73
CA LEU A 14 -6.03 1.31 -7.98
C LEU A 14 -6.68 -0.08 -7.91
N VAL A 15 -6.65 -0.85 -9.00
CA VAL A 15 -7.26 -2.20 -9.04
C VAL A 15 -6.56 -3.18 -8.10
N SER A 16 -5.28 -2.94 -7.75
CA SER A 16 -4.58 -3.78 -6.75
C SER A 16 -5.28 -3.79 -5.39
N ARG A 17 -6.01 -2.72 -5.02
CA ARG A 17 -6.81 -2.67 -3.79
C ARG A 17 -7.86 -3.79 -3.75
N GLU A 18 -8.59 -3.97 -4.85
CA GLU A 18 -9.62 -5.01 -4.96
C GLU A 18 -9.00 -6.40 -4.95
N VAL A 19 -7.92 -6.58 -5.72
CA VAL A 19 -7.21 -7.86 -5.78
C VAL A 19 -6.71 -8.27 -4.39
N ILE A 20 -6.19 -7.34 -3.61
CA ILE A 20 -5.75 -7.61 -2.22
C ILE A 20 -6.95 -7.99 -1.35
N ALA A 21 -8.06 -7.24 -1.42
CA ALA A 21 -9.25 -7.52 -0.62
C ALA A 21 -9.78 -8.94 -0.91
N ASP A 22 -9.97 -9.26 -2.18
CA ASP A 22 -10.50 -10.55 -2.63
C ASP A 22 -9.52 -11.70 -2.31
N SER A 23 -8.20 -11.46 -2.37
CA SER A 23 -7.19 -12.46 -2.00
C SER A 23 -7.24 -12.83 -0.53
N VAL A 24 -7.41 -11.84 0.35
CA VAL A 24 -7.51 -12.07 1.80
C VAL A 24 -8.83 -12.76 2.13
N GLU A 25 -9.94 -12.28 1.55
CA GLU A 25 -11.27 -12.86 1.73
C GLU A 25 -11.30 -14.34 1.33
N LEU A 26 -10.70 -14.68 0.19
CA LEU A 26 -10.56 -16.05 -0.30
C LEU A 26 -9.89 -16.97 0.72
N VAL A 27 -8.71 -16.59 1.23
CA VAL A 27 -7.92 -17.44 2.12
C VAL A 27 -8.58 -17.57 3.49
N VAL A 28 -9.05 -16.47 4.08
CA VAL A 28 -9.72 -16.50 5.39
C VAL A 28 -10.98 -17.38 5.34
N HIS A 29 -11.77 -17.26 4.28
CA HIS A 29 -12.96 -18.07 4.10
C HIS A 29 -12.63 -19.56 3.87
N ALA A 30 -11.64 -19.86 3.01
CA ALA A 30 -11.28 -21.24 2.67
C ALA A 30 -10.73 -22.00 3.88
N GLU A 31 -9.83 -21.37 4.63
CA GLU A 31 -9.12 -22.00 5.75
C GLU A 31 -9.87 -21.86 7.09
N ARG A 32 -11.03 -21.19 7.08
CA ARG A 32 -11.89 -21.01 8.27
C ARG A 32 -11.15 -20.36 9.43
N PHE A 33 -10.33 -19.34 9.17
CA PHE A 33 -9.66 -18.62 10.24
C PHE A 33 -10.67 -17.89 11.13
N ASP A 34 -10.42 -17.89 12.43
CA ASP A 34 -11.31 -17.26 13.42
C ASP A 34 -11.09 -15.75 13.56
N ALA A 35 -9.94 -15.24 13.11
CA ALA A 35 -9.54 -13.84 13.23
C ALA A 35 -8.48 -13.45 12.19
N LEU A 36 -8.28 -12.14 12.00
CA LEU A 36 -7.33 -11.57 11.03
C LEU A 36 -6.35 -10.60 11.70
N VAL A 37 -5.05 -10.80 11.48
CA VAL A 37 -4.03 -9.75 11.70
C VAL A 37 -3.54 -9.29 10.34
N ALA A 38 -3.97 -8.10 9.92
CA ALA A 38 -3.64 -7.54 8.61
C ALA A 38 -2.43 -6.60 8.70
N ILE A 39 -1.40 -6.86 7.89
CA ILE A 39 -0.18 -6.04 7.83
C ILE A 39 -0.06 -5.43 6.43
N ALA A 40 -0.01 -4.11 6.34
CA ALA A 40 0.15 -3.40 5.07
C ALA A 40 0.97 -2.12 5.23
N GLY A 41 1.65 -1.71 4.16
CA GLY A 41 2.57 -0.56 4.19
C GLY A 41 2.44 0.43 3.03
N CYS A 42 2.15 -0.06 1.83
CA CYS A 42 2.09 0.79 0.63
C CYS A 42 0.66 1.18 0.31
N ASP A 43 0.42 2.44 -0.08
CA ASP A 43 -0.86 3.09 -0.42
C ASP A 43 -2.07 2.13 -0.54
N LYS A 44 -2.21 1.39 -1.64
CA LYS A 44 -3.41 0.58 -1.96
C LYS A 44 -3.56 -0.69 -1.15
N SER A 45 -2.48 -1.17 -0.52
CA SER A 45 -2.53 -2.34 0.35
C SER A 45 -3.23 -2.07 1.68
N LEU A 46 -3.16 -0.84 2.20
CA LEU A 46 -3.84 -0.44 3.44
C LEU A 46 -5.37 -0.57 3.32
N PRO A 47 -6.04 0.12 2.38
CA PRO A 47 -7.48 -0.01 2.23
C PRO A 47 -7.90 -1.40 1.73
N GLY A 48 -7.08 -2.10 0.95
CA GLY A 48 -7.39 -3.48 0.52
C GLY A 48 -7.54 -4.43 1.72
N MET A 49 -6.60 -4.35 2.66
CA MET A 49 -6.66 -5.11 3.92
C MET A 49 -7.86 -4.72 4.79
N LEU A 50 -8.14 -3.42 4.92
CA LEU A 50 -9.27 -2.93 5.72
C LEU A 50 -10.62 -3.30 5.10
N MET A 51 -10.72 -3.31 3.77
CA MET A 51 -11.90 -3.80 3.04
C MET A 51 -12.14 -5.28 3.32
N ALA A 52 -11.11 -6.13 3.24
CA ALA A 52 -11.25 -7.54 3.58
C ALA A 52 -11.69 -7.74 5.03
N ALA A 53 -11.07 -7.04 5.98
CA ALA A 53 -11.46 -7.10 7.39
C ALA A 53 -12.94 -6.73 7.61
N ALA A 54 -13.41 -5.66 6.97
CA ALA A 54 -14.79 -5.22 7.05
C ALA A 54 -15.78 -6.20 6.39
N ARG A 55 -15.41 -6.81 5.26
CA ARG A 55 -16.26 -7.80 4.56
C ARG A 55 -16.38 -9.13 5.31
N LEU A 56 -15.29 -9.57 5.94
CA LEU A 56 -15.24 -10.82 6.69
C LEU A 56 -16.03 -10.77 8.01
N ASP A 57 -16.16 -9.58 8.60
CA ASP A 57 -16.86 -9.36 9.87
C ASP A 57 -16.39 -10.31 10.99
N LEU A 58 -15.08 -10.58 11.00
CA LEU A 58 -14.39 -11.37 12.02
C LEU A 58 -13.53 -10.44 12.89
N PRO A 59 -13.15 -10.87 14.11
CA PRO A 59 -12.16 -10.14 14.91
C PRO A 59 -10.90 -9.83 14.09
N ALA A 60 -10.59 -8.54 13.94
CA ALA A 60 -9.49 -8.10 13.09
C ALA A 60 -8.66 -6.99 13.76
N VAL A 61 -7.34 -7.07 13.57
CA VAL A 61 -6.38 -6.02 13.94
C VAL A 61 -5.58 -5.63 12.71
N PHE A 62 -5.43 -4.33 12.50
CA PHE A 62 -4.60 -3.77 11.43
C PHE A 62 -3.29 -3.21 11.99
N LEU A 63 -2.16 -3.61 11.39
CA LEU A 63 -0.82 -3.12 11.71
C LEU A 63 -0.22 -2.41 10.50
N TYR A 64 0.05 -1.12 10.66
CA TYR A 64 0.76 -0.34 9.66
C TYR A 64 2.25 -0.73 9.63
N GLY A 65 2.79 -0.98 8.43
CA GLY A 65 4.19 -1.38 8.23
C GLY A 65 5.22 -0.31 8.60
N GLY A 66 4.78 0.92 8.83
CA GLY A 66 5.64 2.04 9.26
C GLY A 66 6.03 2.96 8.12
N THR A 67 6.36 4.20 8.49
CA THR A 67 6.89 5.19 7.55
C THR A 67 8.40 5.01 7.38
N ILE A 68 8.92 5.31 6.20
CA ILE A 68 10.36 5.31 5.93
C ILE A 68 11.00 6.56 6.57
N LEU A 69 12.24 6.43 7.04
CA LEU A 69 13.05 7.58 7.42
C LEU A 69 13.41 8.41 6.18
N PRO A 70 13.58 9.74 6.31
CA PRO A 70 13.97 10.58 5.19
C PRO A 70 15.36 10.19 4.66
N GLY A 71 15.56 10.32 3.35
CA GLY A 71 16.91 10.33 2.77
C GLY A 71 17.58 11.67 3.07
N ARG A 72 18.92 11.72 3.11
CA ARG A 72 19.66 12.97 3.35
C ARG A 72 20.63 13.27 2.23
N TRP A 73 20.52 14.46 1.64
CA TRP A 73 21.40 14.93 0.57
C TRP A 73 21.73 16.41 0.75
N ARG A 74 23.03 16.73 0.82
CA ARG A 74 23.54 18.11 1.04
C ARG A 74 22.84 18.81 2.22
N ASP A 75 22.80 18.13 3.36
CA ASP A 75 22.15 18.60 4.60
C ASP A 75 20.67 18.96 4.50
N ARG A 76 19.99 18.43 3.48
CA ARG A 76 18.53 18.50 3.35
C ARG A 76 17.94 17.11 3.35
N ASP A 77 16.77 16.99 3.98
CA ASP A 77 15.95 15.79 3.89
C ASP A 77 15.30 15.75 2.51
N ILE A 78 15.28 14.56 1.92
CA ILE A 78 14.72 14.30 0.59
C ILE A 78 13.80 13.09 0.61
N SER A 79 12.83 13.11 -0.28
CA SER A 79 11.78 12.12 -0.48
C SER A 79 11.59 11.84 -1.97
N ILE A 80 10.61 11.00 -2.31
CA ILE A 80 10.25 10.74 -3.71
C ILE A 80 9.71 11.98 -4.42
N VAL A 81 9.10 12.92 -3.71
CA VAL A 81 8.56 14.16 -4.30
C VAL A 81 9.69 15.02 -4.85
N ASP A 82 10.77 15.17 -4.09
CA ASP A 82 11.96 15.93 -4.49
C ASP A 82 12.60 15.38 -5.77
N VAL A 83 12.50 14.07 -6.00
CA VAL A 83 12.99 13.44 -7.23
C VAL A 83 12.16 13.88 -8.43
N PHE A 84 10.83 13.87 -8.32
CA PHE A 84 9.94 14.32 -9.41
C PHE A 84 10.09 15.83 -9.68
N GLU A 85 10.18 16.65 -8.64
CA GLU A 85 10.43 18.09 -8.78
C GLU A 85 11.81 18.38 -9.38
N GLY A 86 12.84 17.62 -8.98
CA GLY A 86 14.18 17.73 -9.53
C GLY A 86 14.25 17.42 -11.03
N ILE A 87 13.47 16.44 -11.51
CA ILE A 87 13.33 16.18 -12.95
C ILE A 87 12.68 17.38 -13.64
N GLY A 88 11.59 17.92 -13.07
CA GLY A 88 10.88 19.06 -13.64
C GLY A 88 11.71 20.36 -13.68
N ALA A 89 12.58 20.60 -12.70
CA ALA A 89 13.43 21.78 -12.66
C ALA A 89 14.61 21.74 -13.65
N HIS A 90 14.95 20.55 -14.17
CA HIS A 90 16.03 20.37 -15.14
C HIS A 90 15.55 20.40 -16.60
N ALA A 91 14.30 20.00 -16.85
CA ALA A 91 13.69 19.93 -18.19
C ALA A 91 13.30 21.32 -18.73
#